data_AF-A0ABD3RFE5-F1
#
_entry.id   AF-A0ABD3RFE5-F1
#
_cell.length_a   1.000
_cell.length_b   1.000
_cell.length_c   1.000
_cell.angle_alpha   90.00
_cell.angle_beta   90.00
_cell.angle_gamma   90.00
#
_symmetry.space_group_name_H-M   'P 1'
#
loop_
_entity.id
_entity.type
_entity.pdbx_description
1 polymer ?
#
loop_
_entity_poly.entity_id
_entity_poly.type
_entity_poly.pdbx_seq_one_letter_code
_entity_poly.pdbx_strand_id
1 'polypeptide(L)'
;MPDQVSTWAKSIKGLPEDVGIVLYENEITGRELLAMNIDSLKMMGLKRAGTVALLLKEIKKFDRTSQDVVTLIEHSPYCFGKILDYLRLKQLHLSGLIINEPKLPEVCDMQKRRFEKVVKYYFPGIAARSILG
;
A
#
# COMPACT_ATOMS: atom_id res chain seq x y z
N MET A 1 -3.43 11.65 -1.43
CA MET A 1 -3.97 12.91 -1.99
C MET A 1 -5.21 13.33 -1.21
N PRO A 2 -5.49 14.64 -1.07
CA PRO A 2 -6.68 15.12 -0.35
C PRO A 2 -8.00 14.53 -0.84
N ASP A 3 -8.13 14.29 -2.16
CA ASP A 3 -9.33 13.67 -2.75
C ASP A 3 -9.59 12.26 -2.20
N GLN A 4 -8.51 11.48 -1.97
CA GLN A 4 -8.61 10.13 -1.42
C GLN A 4 -9.05 10.17 0.04
N VAL A 5 -8.56 11.14 0.81
CA VAL A 5 -8.94 11.34 2.22
C VAL A 5 -10.42 11.75 2.32
N SER A 6 -10.86 12.68 1.47
CA SER A 6 -12.27 13.09 1.37
C SER A 6 -13.19 11.92 1.02
N THR A 7 -12.81 11.15 -0.01
CA THR A 7 -13.57 9.97 -0.45
C THR A 7 -13.64 8.90 0.64
N TRP A 8 -12.52 8.65 1.33
CA TRP A 8 -12.48 7.74 2.47
C TRP A 8 -13.43 8.21 3.58
N ALA A 9 -13.40 9.49 3.96
CA ALA A 9 -14.26 10.01 5.01
C ALA A 9 -15.76 9.84 4.68
N LYS A 10 -16.15 10.09 3.42
CA LYS A 10 -17.53 9.90 2.94
C LYS A 10 -17.99 8.44 2.98
N SER A 11 -17.06 7.47 2.91
CA SER A 11 -17.39 6.04 2.99
C SER A 11 -17.71 5.56 4.41
N ILE A 12 -17.41 6.36 5.44
CA ILE A 12 -17.61 5.99 6.84
C ILE A 12 -19.08 6.14 7.22
N LYS A 13 -19.74 5.01 7.48
CA LYS A 13 -21.14 5.01 7.94
C LYS A 13 -21.30 5.77 9.26
N GLY A 14 -22.21 6.75 9.25
CA GLY A 14 -22.52 7.56 10.43
C GLY A 14 -21.65 8.81 10.61
N LEU A 15 -20.66 9.02 9.73
CA LEU A 15 -19.95 10.28 9.64
C LEU A 15 -20.78 11.27 8.81
N PRO A 16 -20.98 12.51 9.29
CA PRO A 16 -21.56 13.58 8.48
C PRO A 16 -20.77 13.85 7.19
N GLU A 17 -21.46 14.15 6.09
CA GLU A 17 -20.85 14.29 4.76
C GLU A 17 -19.96 15.54 4.62
N ASP A 18 -20.24 16.57 5.41
CA ASP A 18 -19.46 17.79 5.55
C ASP A 18 -18.03 17.53 6.05
N VAL A 19 -17.79 16.46 6.81
CA VAL A 19 -16.44 16.13 7.30
C VAL A 19 -15.48 15.85 6.14
N GLY A 20 -15.94 15.17 5.09
CA GLY A 20 -15.12 14.92 3.90
C GLY A 20 -14.79 16.20 3.15
N ILE A 21 -15.67 17.20 3.20
CA ILE A 21 -15.45 18.52 2.59
C ILE A 21 -14.41 19.30 3.43
N VAL A 22 -14.58 19.35 4.75
CA VAL A 22 -13.64 20.03 5.66
C VAL A 22 -12.21 19.49 5.50
N LEU A 23 -12.04 18.17 5.44
CA LEU A 23 -10.73 17.55 5.24
C LEU A 23 -10.11 17.89 3.87
N TYR A 24 -10.95 18.04 2.85
CA TYR A 24 -10.51 18.42 1.51
C TYR A 24 -10.08 19.89 1.44
N GLU A 25 -10.89 20.79 1.99
CA GLU A 25 -10.63 22.24 2.01
C GLU A 25 -9.39 22.60 2.84
N ASN A 26 -9.08 21.80 3.87
CA ASN A 26 -7.84 21.93 4.64
C ASN A 26 -6.65 21.19 4.00
N GLU A 27 -6.80 20.68 2.77
CA GLU A 27 -5.77 19.98 1.99
C GLU A 27 -5.11 18.79 2.72
N ILE A 28 -5.86 18.13 3.62
CA ILE A 28 -5.32 17.09 4.49
C ILE A 28 -4.87 15.87 3.67
N THR A 29 -3.58 15.55 3.76
CA THR A 29 -3.02 14.35 3.17
C THR A 29 -3.26 13.12 4.06
N GLY A 30 -3.10 11.92 3.49
CA GLY A 30 -3.26 10.67 4.24
C GLY A 30 -2.27 10.53 5.40
N ARG A 31 -1.07 11.12 5.31
CA ARG A 31 -0.09 11.10 6.41
C ARG A 31 -0.48 12.05 7.53
N GLU A 32 -0.96 13.24 7.19
CA GLU A 32 -1.44 14.21 8.18
C GLU A 32 -2.69 13.70 8.89
N LEU A 33 -3.60 13.06 8.16
CA LEU A 33 -4.78 12.39 8.71
C LEU A 33 -4.40 11.42 9.85
N LEU A 34 -3.36 10.61 9.63
CA LEU A 34 -2.87 9.64 10.62
C LEU A 34 -2.23 10.30 11.85
N ALA A 35 -1.69 11.51 11.71
CA ALA A 35 -1.09 12.28 12.79
C ALA A 35 -2.11 13.12 13.58
N MET A 36 -3.38 13.16 13.16
CA MET A 36 -4.37 14.03 13.78
C MET A 36 -4.74 13.60 15.20
N ASN A 37 -4.92 14.59 16.05
CA ASN A 37 -5.44 14.46 17.41
C ASN A 37 -6.73 15.27 17.59
N ILE A 38 -7.35 15.16 18.76
CA ILE A 38 -8.61 15.87 19.09
C ILE A 38 -8.50 17.37 18.81
N ASP A 39 -7.39 17.99 19.18
CA ASP A 39 -7.22 19.44 19.09
C ASP A 39 -7.09 19.89 17.64
N SER A 40 -6.30 19.19 16.82
CA SER A 40 -6.20 19.45 15.39
C SER A 40 -7.55 19.30 14.66
N LEU A 41 -8.37 18.32 15.03
CA LEU A 41 -9.71 18.15 14.48
C LEU A 41 -10.65 19.31 14.85
N LYS A 42 -10.57 19.78 16.10
CA LYS A 42 -11.34 20.94 16.56
C LYS A 42 -10.90 22.23 15.87
N MET A 43 -9.60 22.41 15.64
CA MET A 43 -9.06 23.58 14.93
C MET A 43 -9.57 23.68 13.49
N MET A 44 -9.83 22.55 12.83
CA MET A 44 -10.47 22.53 11.49
C MET A 44 -11.98 22.82 11.51
N GLY A 45 -12.57 23.11 12.68
CA GLY A 45 -13.99 23.43 12.80
C GLY A 45 -14.91 22.25 13.11
N LEU A 46 -14.36 21.05 13.35
CA LEU A 46 -15.15 19.89 13.78
C LEU A 46 -15.50 20.01 15.27
N LYS A 47 -16.69 20.55 15.56
CA LYS A 47 -17.13 20.85 16.94
C LYS A 47 -17.96 19.74 17.59
N ARG A 48 -18.68 18.94 16.79
CA ARG A 48 -19.58 17.91 17.31
C ARG A 48 -18.76 16.76 17.92
N ALA A 49 -18.85 16.59 19.23
CA ALA A 49 -18.08 15.59 19.97
C ALA A 49 -18.22 14.16 19.40
N GLY A 50 -19.45 13.76 19.02
CA GLY A 50 -19.70 12.46 18.39
C GLY A 50 -18.97 12.28 17.07
N THR A 51 -18.92 13.31 16.23
CA THR A 51 -18.20 13.29 14.95
C THR A 51 -16.70 13.17 15.16
N VAL A 52 -16.13 13.97 16.07
CA VAL A 52 -14.69 13.93 16.40
C VAL A 52 -14.30 12.57 16.94
N ALA A 53 -15.11 12.00 17.85
CA ALA A 53 -14.85 10.68 18.42
C ALA A 53 -14.92 9.56 17.39
N LEU A 54 -15.92 9.58 16.49
CA LEU A 54 -16.04 8.60 15.40
C LEU A 54 -14.89 8.70 14.41
N LEU A 55 -14.52 9.91 13.99
CA LEU A 55 -13.42 10.13 13.06
C LEU A 55 -12.10 9.63 13.65
N LEU A 56 -11.79 9.96 14.91
CA LEU A 56 -10.58 9.46 15.59
C LEU A 56 -10.58 7.93 15.70
N LYS A 57 -11.74 7.32 15.95
CA LYS A 57 -11.84 5.85 16.01
C LYS A 57 -11.50 5.22 14.66
N GLU A 58 -12.01 5.76 13.57
CA GLU A 58 -11.72 5.25 12.23
C GLU A 58 -10.27 5.53 11.80
N ILE A 59 -9.70 6.69 12.13
CA ILE A 59 -8.27 6.98 11.90
C ILE A 59 -7.39 5.96 12.63
N LYS A 60 -7.67 5.66 13.91
CA LYS A 60 -6.93 4.64 14.67
C LYS A 60 -7.07 3.23 14.08
N LYS A 61 -8.26 2.89 13.58
CA LYS A 61 -8.49 1.62 12.88
C LYS A 61 -7.67 1.55 11.60
N PHE A 62 -7.63 2.65 10.85
CA PHE A 62 -6.84 2.77 9.63
C PHE A 62 -5.33 2.64 9.90
N ASP A 63 -4.83 3.30 10.96
CA ASP A 63 -3.43 3.20 11.40
C ASP A 63 -3.04 1.75 11.75
N ARG A 64 -3.87 1.07 12.55
CA ARG A 64 -3.64 -0.35 12.91
C ARG A 64 -3.68 -1.26 11.69
N THR A 65 -4.62 -1.04 10.78
CA THR A 65 -4.70 -1.83 9.54
C THR A 65 -3.44 -1.60 8.70
N SER A 66 -2.89 -0.38 8.68
CA SER A 66 -1.64 -0.06 7.99
C SER A 66 -0.40 -0.70 8.65
N GLN A 67 -0.38 -0.80 9.98
CA GLN A 67 0.67 -1.50 10.73
C GLN A 67 0.56 -3.02 10.60
N ASP A 68 -0.64 -3.58 10.47
CA ASP A 68 -0.85 -4.99 10.11
C ASP A 68 -0.41 -5.28 8.65
N VAL A 69 -0.22 -4.25 7.82
CA VAL A 69 0.46 -4.36 6.52
C VAL A 69 1.99 -4.25 6.64
N VAL A 70 2.57 -4.28 7.85
CA VAL A 70 3.91 -4.85 8.04
C VAL A 70 3.77 -6.34 7.77
N THR A 71 3.63 -6.66 6.49
CA THR A 71 3.65 -8.01 5.98
C THR A 71 5.00 -8.55 6.38
N LEU A 72 5.00 -9.44 7.37
CA LEU A 72 6.11 -10.32 7.67
C LEU A 72 6.34 -11.17 6.42
N ILE A 73 7.05 -10.59 5.46
CA ILE A 73 7.50 -11.32 4.30
C ILE A 73 8.69 -12.09 4.78
N GLU A 74 8.43 -13.37 5.04
CA GLU A 74 9.47 -14.33 5.28
C GLU A 74 10.46 -14.26 4.11
N HIS A 75 11.65 -13.72 4.40
CA HIS A 75 12.73 -13.62 3.44
C HIS A 75 13.20 -15.04 3.11
N SER A 76 12.61 -15.63 2.08
CA SER A 76 13.03 -16.93 1.56
C SER A 76 14.22 -16.71 0.62
N PRO A 77 15.45 -17.14 0.98
CA PRO A 77 16.62 -16.99 0.10
C PRO A 77 16.40 -17.62 -1.27
N TYR A 78 15.63 -18.72 -1.31
CA TYR A 78 15.20 -19.37 -2.54
C TYR A 78 14.39 -18.46 -3.46
N CYS A 79 13.36 -17.78 -2.94
CA CYS A 79 12.53 -16.88 -3.74
C CYS A 79 13.35 -15.69 -4.25
N PHE A 80 14.20 -15.12 -3.42
CA PHE A 80 15.09 -14.03 -3.81
C PHE A 80 16.10 -14.44 -4.87
N GLY A 81 16.70 -15.63 -4.74
CA GLY A 81 17.61 -16.18 -5.74
C GLY A 81 16.94 -16.27 -7.12
N LYS A 82 15.72 -16.82 -7.17
CA LYS A 82 14.94 -16.93 -8.42
C LYS A 82 14.64 -15.57 -9.06
N ILE A 83 14.31 -14.56 -8.26
CA ILE A 83 14.10 -13.19 -8.77
C ILE A 83 15.41 -12.62 -9.31
N LEU A 84 16.50 -12.70 -8.54
CA LEU A 84 17.80 -12.15 -8.91
C LEU A 84 18.36 -12.79 -10.18
N ASP A 85 18.25 -14.11 -10.30
CA ASP A 85 18.71 -14.85 -11.47
C ASP A 85 17.96 -14.42 -12.73
N TYR A 86 16.64 -14.28 -12.65
CA TYR A 86 15.83 -13.77 -13.77
C TYR A 86 16.21 -12.34 -14.16
N LEU A 87 16.34 -11.44 -13.18
CA LEU A 87 16.70 -10.04 -13.45
C LEU A 87 18.10 -9.91 -14.06
N ARG A 88 19.06 -10.73 -13.61
CA ARG A 88 20.40 -10.79 -14.19
C ARG A 88 20.36 -11.26 -15.64
N LEU A 89 19.64 -12.34 -15.93
CA LEU A 89 19.49 -12.83 -17.30
C LEU A 89 18.78 -11.81 -18.21
N LYS A 90 17.77 -11.12 -17.68
CA LYS A 90 17.07 -10.03 -18.39
C LYS A 90 17.99 -8.87 -18.71
N GLN A 91 18.83 -8.46 -17.75
CA GLN A 91 19.83 -7.42 -17.99
C GLN A 91 20.83 -7.84 -19.06
N LEU A 92 21.32 -9.09 -19.04
CA LEU A 92 22.24 -9.60 -20.04
C LEU A 92 21.62 -9.64 -21.45
N HIS A 93 20.34 -10.01 -21.54
CA HIS A 93 19.57 -9.95 -22.79
C HIS A 93 19.44 -8.52 -23.32
N LEU A 94 19.07 -7.57 -22.45
CA LEU A 94 18.97 -6.15 -22.81
C LEU A 94 20.33 -5.56 -23.25
N SER A 95 21.43 -6.03 -22.67
CA SER A 95 22.80 -5.67 -23.08
C SER A 95 23.28 -6.38 -24.36
N GLY A 96 22.45 -7.21 -25.00
CA GLY A 96 22.79 -7.94 -26.22
C GLY A 96 23.78 -9.10 -26.02
N LEU A 97 24.06 -9.49 -24.77
CA LEU A 97 24.98 -10.58 -24.45
C LEU A 97 24.31 -11.95 -24.51
N ILE A 98 22.98 -11.99 -24.43
CA ILE A 98 22.17 -13.19 -24.61
C ILE A 98 21.12 -12.90 -25.69
N ILE A 99 21.05 -13.77 -26.70
CA ILE A 99 20.15 -13.59 -27.86
C ILE A 99 18.70 -13.92 -27.50
N ASN A 100 18.49 -14.95 -26.68
CA ASN A 100 17.16 -15.43 -26.34
C ASN A 100 16.59 -14.69 -25.13
N GLU A 101 15.30 -14.40 -25.18
CA GLU A 101 14.59 -13.83 -24.04
C GLU A 101 14.61 -14.83 -22.86
N PRO A 102 14.92 -14.38 -21.63
CA PRO A 102 14.97 -15.27 -20.49
C PRO A 102 13.59 -15.82 -20.14
N LYS A 103 13.53 -17.12 -19.88
CA LYS A 103 12.32 -17.77 -19.37
C LYS A 103 11.94 -17.19 -18.01
N LEU A 104 10.64 -17.16 -17.74
CA LEU A 104 10.11 -16.77 -16.43
C LEU A 104 10.67 -17.67 -15.31
N PRO A 105 10.80 -17.16 -14.08
CA PRO A 105 11.29 -17.92 -12.95
C PRO A 105 10.43 -19.18 -12.71
N GLU A 106 11.05 -20.35 -12.82
CA GLU A 106 10.41 -21.60 -12.46
C GLU A 106 10.61 -21.87 -10.96
N VAL A 107 9.50 -22.01 -10.24
CA VAL A 107 9.43 -22.10 -8.78
C VAL A 107 8.66 -23.37 -8.41
N CYS A 108 9.18 -24.13 -7.44
CA CYS A 108 8.49 -25.31 -6.91
C CYS A 108 7.09 -24.95 -6.39
N ASP A 109 6.10 -25.83 -6.59
CA ASP A 109 4.70 -25.60 -6.21
C ASP A 109 4.53 -25.23 -4.73
N MET A 110 5.31 -25.84 -3.83
CA MET A 110 5.31 -25.52 -2.39
C MET A 110 5.71 -24.06 -2.10
N GLN A 111 6.50 -23.43 -2.96
CA GLN A 111 7.01 -22.07 -2.78
C GLN A 111 6.29 -21.05 -3.67
N LYS A 112 5.44 -21.47 -4.60
CA LYS A 112 4.79 -20.58 -5.59
C LYS A 112 3.99 -19.45 -4.95
N ARG A 113 3.16 -19.76 -3.95
CA ARG A 113 2.40 -18.74 -3.19
C ARG A 113 3.30 -17.76 -2.45
N ARG A 114 4.44 -18.24 -1.91
CA ARG A 114 5.40 -17.39 -1.20
C ARG A 114 6.14 -16.49 -2.19
N PHE A 115 6.56 -17.04 -3.32
CA PHE A 115 7.20 -16.31 -4.40
C PHE A 115 6.33 -15.16 -4.92
N GLU A 116 5.05 -15.42 -5.21
CA GLU A 116 4.12 -14.37 -5.65
C GLU A 116 3.99 -13.23 -4.65
N LYS A 117 3.92 -13.54 -3.34
CA LYS A 117 3.86 -12.52 -2.28
C LYS A 117 5.13 -11.67 -2.25
N VAL A 118 6.30 -12.31 -2.32
CA VAL A 118 7.60 -11.62 -2.36
C VAL A 118 7.67 -10.70 -3.58
N VAL A 119 7.35 -11.20 -4.77
CA VAL A 119 7.40 -10.41 -6.01
C VAL A 119 6.44 -9.22 -5.95
N LYS A 120 5.19 -9.42 -5.54
CA LYS A 120 4.20 -8.33 -5.47
C LYS A 120 4.59 -7.24 -4.46
N TYR A 121 5.32 -7.60 -3.41
CA TYR A 121 5.78 -6.65 -2.42
C TYR A 121 6.98 -5.82 -2.91
N TYR A 122 8.02 -6.47 -3.43
CA TYR A 122 9.23 -5.75 -3.88
C TYR A 122 9.05 -5.07 -5.24
N PHE A 123 8.14 -5.56 -6.08
CA PHE A 123 7.89 -5.07 -7.44
C PHE A 123 6.39 -4.76 -7.62
N PRO A 124 5.84 -3.73 -6.97
CA PRO A 124 4.41 -3.46 -7.03
C PRO A 124 3.93 -3.09 -8.45
N GLY A 125 2.67 -3.42 -8.75
CA GLY A 125 2.00 -3.02 -9.99
C GLY A 125 2.45 -3.79 -11.24
N ILE A 126 2.75 -3.06 -12.32
CA ILE A 126 3.10 -3.64 -13.64
C ILE A 126 4.43 -4.40 -13.55
N ALA A 127 5.32 -4.00 -12.65
CA ALA A 127 6.62 -4.64 -12.45
C ALA A 127 6.48 -6.12 -12.03
N ALA A 128 5.54 -6.45 -11.15
CA ALA A 128 5.27 -7.84 -10.75
C ALA A 128 4.89 -8.73 -11.94
N ARG A 129 4.10 -8.22 -12.89
CA ARG A 129 3.67 -8.98 -14.08
C ARG A 129 4.87 -9.41 -14.92
N SER A 130 5.88 -8.55 -15.01
CA SER A 130 7.09 -8.87 -15.77
C SER A 130 7.91 -10.03 -15.20
N ILE A 131 7.66 -10.44 -13.95
CA ILE A 131 8.36 -11.53 -13.26
C ILE A 131 7.43 -12.74 -13.07
N LEU A 132 6.13 -12.51 -12.86
CA LEU A 132 5.14 -13.59 -12.63
C LEU A 132 4.53 -14.17 -13.91
N GLY A 133 4.61 -13.44 -15.04
CA GLY A 133 3.84 -13.72 -16.25
C GLY A 133 2.50 -12.99 -16.22
#